data_AF-A0A7V1JL93-F1
#
_entry.id   AF-A0A7V1JL93-F1
#
_cell.length_a   1.000
_cell.length_b   1.000
_cell.length_c   1.000
_cell.angle_alpha   90.00
_cell.angle_beta   90.00
_cell.angle_gamma   90.00
#
_symmetry.space_group_name_H-M   'P 1'
#
loop_
_entity.id
_entity.type
_entity.pdbx_description
1 polymer ?
#
loop_
_entity_poly.entity_id
_entity_poly.type
_entity_poly.pdbx_seq_one_letter_code
_entity_poly.pdbx_strand_id
1 'polypeptide(L)' 'MDAVGNDIGARRASSLLIGLTGNIGTGKSTVARMLANLGATVIDADQVAHQV' A
#
# COMPACT_ATOMS: atom_id res chain seq x y z
N MET A 1 -40.01 2.29 9.05
CA MET A 1 -38.95 3.13 9.63
C MET A 1 -38.61 2.37 10.90
N ASP A 2 -37.63 1.48 10.90
CA ASP A 2 -36.21 1.82 10.82
C ASP A 2 -35.42 0.71 10.12
N ALA A 3 -34.69 1.07 9.07
CA ALA A 3 -33.76 0.19 8.39
C ALA A 3 -32.46 0.14 9.21
N VAL A 4 -32.41 -0.70 10.24
CA VAL A 4 -31.15 -1.06 10.92
C VAL A 4 -30.51 -2.21 10.13
N GLY A 5 -29.96 -1.87 8.97
CA GLY A 5 -28.95 -2.66 8.27
C GLY A 5 -27.64 -2.52 9.04
N ASN A 6 -27.30 -3.52 9.82
CA ASN A 6 -26.05 -3.57 10.57
C ASN A 6 -24.90 -3.97 9.62
N ASP A 7 -24.30 -2.98 8.95
CA ASP A 7 -23.19 -3.11 7.98
C ASP A 7 -21.82 -3.44 8.65
N ILE A 8 -21.80 -4.26 9.69
CA ILE A 8 -20.57 -4.57 10.48
C ILE A 8 -19.62 -5.58 9.81
N GLY A 9 -19.43 -5.51 8.49
CA GLY A 9 -18.67 -6.58 7.86
C GLY A 9 -18.22 -6.39 6.42
N ALA A 10 -18.22 -5.18 5.86
CA ALA A 10 -17.38 -4.94 4.69
C ALA A 10 -15.92 -4.99 5.15
N ARG A 11 -15.39 -6.22 5.37
CA ARG A 11 -13.96 -6.48 5.47
C ARG A 11 -13.36 -5.83 4.23
N ARG A 12 -12.74 -4.66 4.40
CA ARG A 12 -11.95 -4.01 3.35
C ARG A 12 -11.15 -5.13 2.71
N ALA A 13 -11.39 -5.38 1.42
CA ALA A 13 -10.69 -6.39 0.66
C ALA A 13 -9.23 -6.36 1.12
N SER A 14 -8.74 -7.46 1.66
CA SER A 14 -7.47 -7.51 2.39
C SER A 14 -6.34 -7.21 1.40
N SER A 15 -6.05 -5.92 1.20
CA SER A 15 -4.94 -5.48 0.37
C SER A 15 -3.66 -5.98 1.01
N LEU A 16 -2.88 -6.74 0.23
CA LEU A 16 -1.59 -7.23 0.67
C LEU A 16 -0.63 -6.04 0.80
N LEU A 17 -0.22 -5.72 2.03
CA LEU A 17 0.77 -4.69 2.30
C LEU A 17 2.17 -5.30 2.30
N ILE A 18 3.06 -4.77 1.45
CA ILE A 18 4.44 -5.24 1.30
C ILE A 18 5.38 -4.11 1.68
N GLY A 19 6.19 -4.33 2.72
CA GLY A 19 7.25 -3.41 3.12
C GLY A 19 8.57 -3.76 2.42
N LEU A 20 9.11 -2.83 1.64
CA LEU A 20 10.42 -2.99 1.00
C LEU A 20 11.50 -2.42 1.91
N THR A 21 12.29 -3.30 2.53
CA THR A 21 13.40 -2.91 3.42
C THR A 21 14.75 -3.11 2.74
N GLY A 22 15.79 -2.47 3.28
CA GLY A 22 17.16 -2.55 2.78
C GLY A 22 17.84 -1.19 2.63
N ASN A 23 19.15 -1.20 2.47
CA ASN A 23 20.04 -0.03 2.47
C ASN A 23 19.89 0.79 1.16
N ILE A 24 20.40 2.02 1.12
CA ILE A 24 20.42 2.80 -0.13
C ILE A 24 21.24 2.03 -1.19
N GLY A 25 20.71 1.94 -2.42
CA GLY A 25 21.35 1.21 -3.52
C GLY A 25 21.06 -0.29 -3.60
N THR A 26 20.27 -0.88 -2.70
CA THR A 26 19.94 -2.33 -2.73
C THR A 26 18.83 -2.71 -3.71
N GLY A 27 18.33 -1.76 -4.52
CA GLY A 27 17.32 -2.04 -5.55
C GLY A 27 15.86 -2.03 -5.07
N LYS A 28 15.56 -1.48 -3.88
CA LYS A 28 14.17 -1.32 -3.39
C LYS A 28 13.26 -0.62 -4.40
N SER A 29 13.71 0.49 -4.98
CA SER A 29 12.94 1.23 -5.99
C SER A 29 12.70 0.39 -7.25
N THR A 30 13.61 -0.53 -7.60
CA THR A 30 13.43 -1.47 -8.72
C THR A 30 12.30 -2.46 -8.41
N VAL A 31 12.31 -3.07 -7.22
CA VAL A 31 11.25 -4.01 -6.80
C VAL A 31 9.90 -3.29 -6.66
N ALA A 32 9.89 -2.06 -6.13
CA ALA A 32 8.69 -1.23 -6.08
C ALA A 32 8.10 -1.03 -7.48
N ARG A 33 8.93 -0.69 -8.47
CA ARG A 33 8.51 -0.52 -9.87
C ARG A 33 7.99 -1.82 -10.49
N MET A 34 8.61 -2.95 -10.18
CA MET A 34 8.12 -4.27 -10.61
C MET A 34 6.74 -4.57 -10.03
N LEU A 35 6.53 -4.31 -8.74
CA LEU A 35 5.22 -4.46 -8.09
C LEU A 35 4.18 -3.50 -8.68
N ALA A 36 4.56 -2.25 -8.96
CA ALA A 36 3.69 -1.29 -9.63
C ALA A 36 3.21 -1.79 -11.00
N ASN A 37 4.12 -2.36 -11.79
CA ASN A 37 3.79 -2.92 -13.11
C ASN A 37 2.82 -4.11 -13.02
N LEU A 38 2.75 -4.79 -11.87
CA LEU A 38 1.80 -5.86 -11.59
C LEU A 38 0.45 -5.34 -11.04
N GLY A 39 0.28 -4.02 -10.95
CA GLY A 39 -0.95 -3.38 -10.46
C GLY A 39 -0.93 -3.03 -8.97
N ALA A 40 0.21 -3.17 -8.28
CA ALA A 40 0.32 -2.74 -6.89
C ALA A 40 0.38 -1.20 -6.79
N THR A 41 -0.29 -0.64 -5.80
CA THR A 41 -0.09 0.76 -5.43
C THR A 41 1.24 0.87 -4.68
N VAL A 42 2.18 1.67 -5.20
CA VAL A 42 3.45 1.95 -4.55
C VAL A 42 3.32 3.23 -3.73
N ILE A 43 3.73 3.15 -2.46
CA ILE A 43 3.84 4.31 -1.58
C ILE A 43 5.33 4.48 -1.28
N ASP A 44 5.92 5.59 -1.74
CA ASP A 44 7.32 5.90 -1.49
C ASP A 44 7.46 6.71 -0.19
N ALA A 45 8.08 6.12 0.82
CA ALA A 45 8.29 6.75 2.11
C ALA A 45 9.28 7.92 2.04
N ASP A 46 10.27 7.88 1.16
CA ASP A 46 11.24 8.96 1.00
C ASP A 46 10.55 10.20 0.42
N GLN A 47 9.62 10.02 -0.51
CA GLN A 47 8.83 11.13 -1.06
C GLN A 47 7.91 11.76 0.00
N VAL A 48 7.25 10.93 0.82
CA VAL A 48 6.38 11.41 1.91
C VAL A 48 7.18 12.18 2.96
N ALA A 49 8.39 11.72 3.29
CA ALA A 49 9.27 12.40 4.24
C ALA A 49 9.84 13.75 3.73
N HIS A 50 9.90 13.95 2.42
CA HIS A 50 10.31 15.25 1.83
C HIS A 50 9.14 16.24 1.66
N GLN A 51 7.90 15.80 1.87
CA GLN A 51 6.69 16.63 1.72
C GLN A 51 6.13 17.16 3.05
N VAL A 52 6.79 16.88 4.19
CA VAL A 52 6.45 17.41 5.52
C VAL A 52 7.29 18.62 5.88
#